data_AF-A0A9W4XUE4-F1
#
_entry.id   AF-A0A9W4XUE4-F1
#
_cell.length_a   1.000
_cell.length_b   1.000
_cell.length_c   1.000
_cell.angle_alpha   90.00
_cell.angle_beta   90.00
_cell.angle_gamma   90.00
#
_symmetry.space_group_name_H-M   'P 1'
#
loop_
_entity.id
_entity.type
_entity.pdbx_description
1 polymer ?
#
loop_
_entity_poly.entity_id
_entity_poly.type
_entity_poly.pdbx_seq_one_letter_code
_entity_poly.pdbx_strand_id
1 'polypeptide(L)'
;MASRAFPDWVSAEIRDAEFGDPAEMRRTGYILEIYEGDSKMDVQLYDPVEDGRYIVTMDVPGAVGMGDLERGIVYEFVFEQQSAPLSKKVSEYLASEMGTEMGAIYRFVLVSLERADSE
;
A
#
# COMPACT_ATOMS: atom_id res chain seq x y z
N MET A 1 -16.33 -1.99 -22.50
CA MET A 1 -14.94 -2.36 -22.18
C MET A 1 -14.98 -3.75 -21.58
N ALA A 2 -14.26 -4.73 -22.13
CA ALA A 2 -14.20 -6.05 -21.51
C ALA A 2 -13.32 -5.93 -20.26
N SER A 3 -13.87 -6.18 -19.06
CA SER A 3 -13.05 -6.43 -17.89
C SER A 3 -12.23 -7.68 -18.19
N ARG A 4 -10.92 -7.54 -18.39
CA ARG A 4 -10.03 -8.70 -18.55
C ARG A 4 -9.98 -9.38 -17.19
N ALA A 5 -10.84 -10.38 -17.00
CA ALA A 5 -10.88 -11.12 -15.75
C ALA A 5 -9.57 -11.87 -15.59
N PHE A 6 -8.94 -11.74 -14.42
CA PHE A 6 -7.81 -12.58 -14.08
C PHE A 6 -8.23 -14.06 -14.12
N PRO A 7 -7.35 -14.96 -14.57
CA PRO A 7 -7.58 -16.38 -14.40
C PRO A 7 -7.84 -16.70 -12.93
N ASP A 8 -8.73 -17.64 -12.64
CA ASP A 8 -9.13 -17.99 -11.27
C ASP A 8 -7.93 -18.33 -10.39
N TRP A 9 -6.92 -19.00 -10.95
CA TRP A 9 -5.70 -19.37 -10.22
C TRP A 9 -4.83 -18.17 -9.85
N VAL A 10 -4.85 -17.08 -10.62
CA VAL A 10 -4.15 -15.82 -10.29
C VAL A 10 -4.92 -15.11 -9.19
N SER A 11 -6.25 -14.99 -9.36
CA SER A 11 -7.12 -14.33 -8.39
C SER A 11 -7.09 -15.03 -7.03
N ALA A 12 -7.10 -16.36 -7.02
CA ALA A 12 -7.05 -17.16 -5.80
C ALA A 12 -5.74 -16.92 -5.04
N GLU A 13 -4.60 -16.95 -5.72
CA GLU A 13 -3.30 -16.73 -5.07
C GLU A 13 -3.18 -15.32 -4.47
N ILE A 14 -3.63 -14.29 -5.20
CA ILE A 14 -3.59 -12.91 -4.70
C ILE A 14 -4.53 -12.72 -3.51
N ARG A 15 -5.73 -13.30 -3.55
CA ARG A 15 -6.75 -13.16 -2.50
C ARG A 15 -6.36 -13.92 -1.23
N ASP A 16 -5.83 -15.12 -1.39
CA ASP A 16 -5.52 -16.03 -0.29
C ASP A 16 -4.05 -15.91 0.15
N ALA A 17 -3.36 -14.85 -0.27
CA ALA A 17 -1.97 -14.58 0.02
C ALA A 17 -1.69 -14.50 1.54
N GLU A 18 -0.73 -15.29 2.00
CA GLU A 18 -0.25 -15.27 3.38
C GLU A 18 0.84 -14.20 3.52
N PHE A 19 0.53 -13.14 4.24
CA PHE A 19 1.46 -12.06 4.52
C PHE A 19 2.42 -12.47 5.63
N GLY A 20 3.70 -12.16 5.44
CA GLY A 20 4.74 -12.36 6.45
C GLY A 20 4.62 -11.38 7.61
N ASP A 21 5.63 -11.43 8.48
CA ASP A 21 5.72 -10.56 9.65
C ASP A 21 5.74 -9.07 9.25
N PRO A 22 5.04 -8.21 10.00
CA PRO A 22 5.08 -6.77 9.77
C PRO A 22 6.46 -6.19 10.07
N ALA A 23 6.92 -5.31 9.19
CA ALA A 23 8.09 -4.47 9.39
C ALA A 23 7.65 -3.02 9.57
N GLU A 24 7.90 -2.45 10.76
CA GLU A 24 7.61 -1.04 11.02
C GLU A 24 8.54 -0.14 10.20
N MET A 25 7.96 0.88 9.58
CA MET A 25 8.63 1.90 8.81
C MET A 25 8.21 3.28 9.30
N ARG A 26 9.17 4.21 9.32
CA ARG A 26 8.96 5.63 9.58
C ARG A 26 9.37 6.44 8.36
N ARG A 27 8.46 7.21 7.77
CA ARG A 27 8.71 7.99 6.55
C ARG A 27 7.96 9.30 6.60
N THR A 28 8.52 10.32 5.97
CA THR A 28 7.85 11.61 5.76
C THR A 28 7.23 11.68 4.37
N GLY A 29 6.14 12.44 4.25
CA GLY A 29 5.39 12.55 3.02
C GLY A 29 4.14 13.40 3.20
N TYR A 30 3.20 13.29 2.27
CA TYR A 30 1.90 13.96 2.37
C TYR A 30 0.77 13.09 1.83
N ILE A 31 -0.43 13.31 2.37
CA ILE A 31 -1.64 12.62 1.95
C ILE A 31 -2.10 13.18 0.60
N LEU A 32 -2.32 12.29 -0.37
CA LEU A 32 -2.84 12.61 -1.69
C LEU A 32 -4.37 12.57 -1.69
N GLU A 33 -4.95 11.48 -1.18
CA GLU A 33 -6.39 11.24 -1.21
C GLU A 33 -6.83 10.43 0.02
N ILE A 34 -8.06 10.67 0.49
CA ILE A 34 -8.64 10.00 1.66
C ILE A 34 -9.93 9.30 1.23
N TYR A 35 -9.96 7.98 1.41
CA TYR A 35 -11.12 7.13 1.14
C TYR A 35 -11.76 6.72 2.45
N GLU A 36 -12.49 7.63 3.10
CA GLU A 36 -13.10 7.38 4.41
C GLU A 36 -14.02 6.15 4.43
N GLY A 37 -14.76 5.91 3.34
CA GLY A 37 -15.65 4.76 3.22
C GLY A 37 -14.94 3.40 3.21
N ASP A 38 -13.67 3.38 2.78
CA ASP A 38 -12.83 2.18 2.70
C ASP A 38 -11.77 2.13 3.80
N SER A 39 -11.73 3.13 4.67
CA SER A 39 -10.68 3.34 5.67
C SER A 39 -9.27 3.26 5.07
N LYS A 40 -9.04 3.94 3.94
CA LYS A 40 -7.75 3.97 3.23
C LYS A 40 -7.33 5.41 2.91
N MET A 41 -6.04 5.60 2.68
CA MET A 41 -5.52 6.83 2.08
C MET A 41 -4.38 6.55 1.12
N ASP A 42 -4.26 7.37 0.08
CA ASP A 42 -3.07 7.38 -0.76
C ASP A 42 -2.07 8.38 -0.19
N VAL A 43 -0.82 7.95 -0.04
CA VAL A 43 0.27 8.74 0.54
C VAL A 43 1.43 8.81 -0.44
N GLN A 44 1.92 10.03 -0.70
CA GLN A 44 3.20 10.28 -1.35
C GLN A 44 4.29 10.39 -0.29
N LEU A 45 5.25 9.48 -0.31
CA LEU A 45 6.42 9.47 0.55
C LEU A 45 7.61 10.17 -0.14
N TYR A 46 8.53 10.73 0.64
CA TYR A 46 9.77 11.33 0.13
C TYR A 46 10.89 10.33 -0.10
N ASP A 47 10.92 9.25 0.68
CA ASP A 47 11.80 8.11 0.49
C ASP A 47 10.98 6.88 0.09
N PRO A 48 11.52 6.00 -0.77
CA PRO A 48 10.78 4.84 -1.24
C PRO A 48 10.58 3.79 -0.13
N VAL A 49 9.55 2.97 -0.30
CA VAL A 49 9.38 1.71 0.43
C VAL A 49 10.25 0.61 -0.18
N GLU A 50 10.23 -0.59 0.40
CA GLU A 50 11.15 -1.68 0.02
C GLU A 50 11.09 -2.05 -1.47
N ASP A 51 9.90 -1.97 -2.09
CA ASP A 51 9.70 -2.27 -3.50
C ASP A 51 9.95 -1.07 -4.43
N GLY A 52 10.51 0.02 -3.91
CA GLY A 52 10.89 1.20 -4.68
C GLY A 52 9.76 2.20 -4.93
N ARG A 53 8.52 1.91 -4.50
CA ARG A 53 7.40 2.85 -4.65
C ARG A 53 7.55 4.05 -3.72
N TYR A 54 7.12 5.20 -4.23
CA TYR A 54 6.96 6.43 -3.44
C TYR A 54 5.49 6.77 -3.18
N ILE A 55 4.54 6.12 -3.87
CA ILE A 55 3.12 6.28 -3.64
C ILE A 55 2.57 4.94 -3.16
N VAL A 56 1.92 4.96 -2.00
CA VAL A 56 1.32 3.78 -1.39
C VAL A 56 -0.10 4.07 -0.93
N THR A 57 -0.98 3.09 -1.10
CA THR A 57 -2.29 3.09 -0.44
C THR A 57 -2.13 2.44 0.92
N MET A 58 -2.40 3.18 1.98
CA MET A 58 -2.35 2.72 3.37
C MET A 58 -3.75 2.37 3.87
N ASP A 59 -3.87 1.21 4.51
CA ASP A 59 -5.02 0.87 5.35
C ASP A 59 -4.94 1.68 6.65
N VAL A 60 -6.04 2.28 7.07
CA VAL A 60 -6.12 3.13 8.25
C VAL A 60 -7.01 2.47 9.30
N PRO A 61 -6.42 1.95 10.39
CA PRO A 61 -7.20 1.39 11.48
C PRO A 61 -8.14 2.44 12.07
N GLY A 62 -9.38 2.06 12.38
CA GLY A 62 -10.41 2.99 12.88
C GLY A 62 -10.03 3.74 14.16
N ALA A 63 -9.02 3.27 14.90
CA ALA A 63 -8.50 3.94 16.09
C ALA A 63 -7.72 5.23 15.80
N VAL A 64 -7.13 5.40 14.61
CA VAL A 64 -6.32 6.58 14.28
C VAL A 64 -7.19 7.80 13.98
N GLY A 65 -8.39 7.58 13.44
CA GLY A 65 -9.29 8.66 13.00
C GLY A 65 -8.79 9.36 11.73
N MET A 66 -9.70 9.72 10.82
CA MET A 66 -9.36 10.34 9.53
C MET A 66 -9.91 11.76 9.36
N GLY A 67 -10.83 12.20 10.22
CA GLY A 67 -11.61 13.43 10.01
C GLY A 67 -10.81 14.73 10.09
N ASP A 68 -9.68 14.74 10.80
CA ASP A 68 -8.83 15.92 10.95
C ASP A 68 -7.56 15.86 10.07
N LEU A 69 -7.48 14.88 9.17
CA LEU A 69 -6.34 14.72 8.27
C LEU A 69 -6.45 15.64 7.05
N GLU A 70 -5.36 16.31 6.71
CA GLU A 70 -5.32 17.30 5.63
C GLU A 70 -4.47 16.78 4.45
N ARG A 71 -5.02 16.90 3.24
CA ARG A 71 -4.27 16.60 2.01
C ARG A 71 -3.22 17.66 1.73
N GLY A 72 -2.08 17.24 1.18
CA GLY A 72 -0.98 18.15 0.82
C GLY A 72 -0.20 18.74 1.99
N ILE A 73 -0.52 18.34 3.23
CA ILE A 73 0.25 18.68 4.42
C ILE A 73 1.28 17.60 4.68
N VAL A 74 2.46 18.00 5.15
CA VAL A 74 3.53 17.08 5.48
C VAL A 74 3.23 16.39 6.80
N TYR A 75 3.33 15.07 6.79
CA TYR A 75 3.27 14.23 7.98
C TYR A 75 4.50 13.36 8.06
N GLU A 76 4.83 12.96 9.27
CA GLU A 76 5.63 11.78 9.53
C GLU A 76 4.68 10.61 9.80
N PHE A 77 4.81 9.55 9.00
CA PHE A 77 4.01 8.34 9.07
C PHE A 77 4.81 7.24 9.74
N VAL A 78 4.20 6.57 10.71
CA VAL A 78 4.62 5.26 11.21
C VAL A 78 3.64 4.22 10.69
N PHE A 79 4.11 3.23 9.96
CA PHE A 79 3.27 2.20 9.35
C PHE A 79 3.98 0.85 9.32
N GLU A 80 3.19 -0.21 9.31
CA GLU A 80 3.68 -1.57 9.10
C GLU A 80 3.62 -1.91 7.61
N GLN A 81 4.75 -2.34 7.06
CA GLN A 81 4.82 -2.97 5.75
C GLN A 81 4.79 -4.49 5.93
N GLN A 82 3.88 -5.16 5.23
CA GLN A 82 3.87 -6.61 5.08
C GLN A 82 4.02 -6.99 3.61
N SER A 83 4.62 -8.13 3.34
CA SER A 83 4.72 -8.67 1.99
C SER A 83 4.28 -10.14 1.94
N ALA A 84 3.75 -10.53 0.79
CA ALA A 84 3.45 -11.91 0.45
C ALA A 84 4.10 -12.23 -0.90
N PRO A 85 5.12 -13.11 -0.95
CA PRO A 85 5.77 -13.46 -2.21
C PRO A 85 4.79 -14.15 -3.15
N LEU A 86 4.84 -13.78 -4.42
CA LEU A 86 4.08 -14.44 -5.47
C LEU A 86 4.83 -15.67 -5.97
N SER A 87 4.06 -16.69 -6.34
CA SER A 87 4.59 -17.84 -7.05
C SER A 87 5.18 -17.39 -8.38
N LYS A 88 6.25 -18.06 -8.79
CA LYS A 88 6.87 -17.84 -10.10
C LYS A 88 5.84 -17.87 -11.23
N LYS A 89 4.85 -18.76 -11.14
CA LYS A 89 3.77 -18.89 -12.13
C LYS A 89 2.93 -17.62 -12.23
N VAL A 90 2.53 -17.02 -11.10
CA VAL A 90 1.76 -15.76 -11.11
C VAL A 90 2.63 -14.60 -11.59
N SER A 91 3.86 -14.48 -11.06
CA SER A 91 4.77 -13.40 -11.47
C SER A 91 5.06 -13.42 -12.98
N GLU A 92 5.33 -14.59 -13.56
CA GLU A 92 5.53 -14.72 -15.02
C GLU A 92 4.29 -14.35 -15.82
N TYR A 93 3.10 -14.75 -15.37
CA TYR A 93 1.84 -14.38 -16.01
C TYR A 93 1.61 -12.86 -15.98
N LEU A 94 1.83 -12.21 -14.83
CA LEU A 94 1.69 -10.77 -14.70
C LEU A 94 2.68 -10.03 -15.60
N ALA A 95 3.92 -10.50 -15.69
CA ALA A 95 4.93 -9.92 -16.58
C ALA A 95 4.53 -10.09 -18.06
N SER A 96 4.15 -11.30 -18.50
CA SER A 96 3.91 -11.58 -19.92
C SER A 96 2.57 -11.08 -20.44
N GLU A 97 1.50 -11.20 -19.65
CA GLU A 97 0.13 -10.91 -20.10
C GLU A 97 -0.35 -9.50 -19.74
N MET A 98 0.24 -8.91 -18.69
CA MET A 98 -0.16 -7.62 -18.13
C MET A 98 0.95 -6.57 -18.20
N GLY A 99 2.20 -6.96 -18.52
CA GLY A 99 3.33 -6.04 -18.58
C GLY A 99 3.77 -5.52 -17.20
N THR A 100 3.43 -6.25 -16.12
CA THR A 100 3.69 -5.85 -14.75
C THR A 100 4.72 -6.77 -14.12
N GLU A 101 5.91 -6.24 -13.85
CA GLU A 101 6.96 -6.93 -13.09
C GLU A 101 6.63 -6.86 -11.59
N MET A 102 6.17 -7.97 -11.01
CA MET A 102 5.80 -8.04 -9.60
C MET A 102 6.12 -9.42 -9.00
N GLY A 103 6.99 -9.43 -8.00
CA GLY A 103 7.41 -10.64 -7.28
C GLY A 103 6.70 -10.87 -5.94
N ALA A 104 5.98 -9.87 -5.44
CA ALA A 104 5.27 -9.93 -4.16
C ALA A 104 4.12 -8.92 -4.14
N ILE A 105 3.12 -9.19 -3.30
CA ILE A 105 2.08 -8.25 -2.92
C ILE A 105 2.53 -7.56 -1.64
N TYR A 106 2.29 -6.26 -1.53
CA TYR A 106 2.59 -5.48 -0.34
C TYR A 106 1.33 -4.89 0.25
N ARG A 107 1.28 -4.83 1.57
CA ARG A 107 0.26 -4.14 2.35
C ARG A 107 0.94 -3.14 3.26
N PHE A 108 0.33 -1.97 3.41
CA PHE A 108 0.78 -0.91 4.30
C PHE A 108 -0.34 -0.58 5.27
N VAL A 109 -0.09 -0.73 6.56
CA VAL A 109 -1.08 -0.46 7.61
C VAL A 109 -0.57 0.67 8.47
N LEU A 110 -1.33 1.75 8.56
CA LEU A 110 -0.97 2.89 9.39
C LEU A 110 -0.99 2.51 10.86
N VAL A 111 0.07 2.88 11.59
CA VAL A 111 0.14 2.77 13.05
C VAL A 111 -0.17 4.13 13.68
N SER A 112 0.51 5.17 13.21
CA SER A 112 0.30 6.54 13.63
C SER A 112 0.81 7.53 12.58
N LEU A 113 0.41 8.79 12.72
CA LEU A 113 0.98 9.89 11.98
C LEU A 113 1.02 11.15 12.83
N GLU A 114 2.03 11.98 12.60
CA GLU A 114 2.20 13.26 13.24
C GLU A 114 2.38 14.32 12.15
N ARG A 115 1.64 15.43 12.27
CA ARG A 115 1.80 16.56 11.35
C ARG A 115 3.19 17.14 11.58
N ALA A 116 3.95 17.34 10.51
CA ALA A 116 5.18 18.11 10.62
C ALA A 116 4.80 19.57 10.84
N ASP A 117 5.18 20.12 11.99
CA ASP A 117 4.97 21.54 12.27
C ASP A 117 5.75 22.38 11.25
N SER A 118 5.06 23.35 10.65
CA SER A 118 5.71 24.46 9.96
C SER A 118 6.21 25.42 11.02
N GLU A 119 7.54 25.50 11.22
CA GLU A 119 8.17 26.58 12.01
C GLU A 119 7.78 27.98 11.51
#